data_AF-A0A7W0QEU5-F1
#
_entry.id   AF-A0A7W0QEU5-F1
#
_cell.length_a   1.000
_cell.length_b   1.000
_cell.length_c   1.000
_cell.angle_alpha   90.00
_cell.angle_beta   90.00
_cell.angle_gamma   90.00
#
_symmetry.space_group_name_H-M   'P 1'
#
loop_
_entity.id
_entity.type
_entity.pdbx_description
1 polymer ?
#
loop_
_entity_poly.entity_id
_entity_poly.type
_entity_poly.pdbx_seq_one_letter_code
_entity_poly.pdbx_strand_id
1 'polypeptide(L)'
;MNLRVAYQRAQEFVEQYAENLSAGGLFVRDAQGLAMREEVNVDIDLPGYGTYSVIAEVAHISPAGAGLHIKAGPPGFQQALTAYLLRLGKRTHATVFVDHEPWRGVVRDAGYAVQPLPPPSRLVELIGDATAVGILAPEDIAEQYRNALGFLGDDGTLVIAVHAGQAVGDVLTALDAKLLDR
;
A
#
# COMPACT_ATOMS: atom_id res chain seq x y z
N MET A 1 24.71 -12.69 -5.51
CA MET A 1 23.85 -12.47 -4.33
C MET A 1 22.61 -11.73 -4.80
N ASN A 2 21.42 -12.02 -4.26
CA ASN A 2 20.20 -11.29 -4.61
C ASN A 2 19.72 -10.55 -3.36
N LEU A 3 19.59 -9.23 -3.45
CA LEU A 3 19.08 -8.40 -2.37
C LEU A 3 17.57 -8.27 -2.54
N ARG A 4 16.82 -8.24 -1.44
CA ARG A 4 15.38 -7.98 -1.48
C ARG A 4 15.06 -6.76 -0.63
N VAL A 5 14.30 -5.84 -1.20
CA VAL A 5 13.75 -4.68 -0.49
C VAL A 5 12.24 -4.80 -0.49
N ALA A 6 11.68 -4.84 0.71
CA ALA A 6 10.25 -4.80 0.94
C ALA A 6 9.94 -3.68 1.94
N TYR A 7 8.96 -2.86 1.62
CA TYR A 7 8.53 -1.75 2.46
C TYR A 7 7.35 -2.21 3.30
N GLN A 8 7.47 -2.10 4.62
CA GLN A 8 6.40 -2.55 5.51
C GLN A 8 5.25 -1.55 5.55
N ARG A 9 5.56 -0.26 5.35
CA ARG A 9 4.60 0.85 5.38
C ARG A 9 4.73 1.72 4.13
N ALA A 10 3.61 2.21 3.63
CA ALA A 10 3.55 3.15 2.52
C ALA A 10 4.40 4.41 2.77
N GLN A 11 4.39 4.91 4.01
CA GLN A 11 5.22 6.06 4.38
C GLN A 11 6.72 5.79 4.23
N GLU A 12 7.18 4.60 4.62
CA GLU A 12 8.58 4.19 4.44
C GLU A 12 8.97 4.19 2.97
N PHE A 13 8.08 3.71 2.10
CA PHE A 13 8.29 3.76 0.65
C PHE A 13 8.36 5.20 0.13
N VAL A 14 7.47 6.09 0.57
CA VAL A 14 7.46 7.50 0.14
C VAL A 14 8.74 8.22 0.57
N GLU A 15 9.19 8.00 1.81
CA GLU A 15 10.46 8.53 2.32
C GLU A 15 11.64 8.04 1.47
N GLN A 16 11.72 6.72 1.22
CA GLN A 16 12.76 6.15 0.37
C GLN A 16 12.69 6.62 -1.09
N TYR A 17 11.49 6.89 -1.60
CA TYR A 17 11.34 7.45 -2.93
C TYR A 17 11.83 8.91 -3.01
N ALA A 18 11.43 9.73 -2.05
CA ALA A 18 11.83 11.13 -1.98
C ALA A 18 13.35 11.29 -1.80
N GLU A 19 13.97 10.45 -0.97
CA GLU A 19 15.40 10.52 -0.69
C GLU A 19 16.25 9.86 -1.78
N ASN A 20 15.79 8.73 -2.35
CA ASN A 20 16.64 7.87 -3.16
C ASN A 20 16.00 7.54 -4.53
N LEU A 21 14.84 6.89 -4.58
CA LEU A 21 14.33 6.28 -5.83
C LEU A 21 13.98 7.31 -6.91
N SER A 22 13.56 8.52 -6.54
CA SER A 22 13.26 9.59 -7.49
C SER A 22 14.47 10.01 -8.34
N ALA A 23 15.69 9.86 -7.80
CA ALA A 23 16.95 10.09 -8.50
C ALA A 23 17.57 8.79 -9.07
N GLY A 24 16.80 7.69 -9.07
CA GLY A 24 17.28 6.37 -9.45
C GLY A 24 18.18 5.72 -8.38
N GLY A 25 18.14 6.19 -7.13
CA GLY A 25 18.87 5.60 -6.01
C GLY A 25 18.04 4.59 -5.22
N LEU A 26 18.67 3.69 -4.47
CA LEU A 26 18.00 2.77 -3.56
C LEU A 26 18.89 2.55 -2.34
N PHE A 27 18.35 2.67 -1.12
CA PHE A 27 19.09 2.31 0.08
C PHE A 27 18.70 0.91 0.56
N VAL A 28 19.69 0.04 0.76
CA VAL A 28 19.49 -1.31 1.28
C VAL A 28 20.16 -1.39 2.66
N ARG A 29 19.33 -1.58 3.69
CA ARG A 29 19.79 -1.79 5.07
C ARG A 29 20.60 -3.08 5.16
N ASP A 30 21.55 -3.11 6.09
CA ASP A 30 22.38 -4.30 6.38
C ASP A 30 23.22 -4.80 5.19
N ALA A 31 23.41 -3.96 4.16
CA ALA A 31 24.20 -4.26 2.97
C ALA A 31 25.65 -3.72 3.02
N GLN A 32 26.19 -3.46 4.22
CA GLN A 32 27.54 -2.93 4.42
C GLN A 32 28.67 -3.87 3.95
N GLY A 33 28.36 -5.15 3.69
CA GLY A 33 29.32 -6.14 3.21
C GLY A 33 29.57 -6.11 1.70
N LEU A 34 28.84 -5.28 0.94
CA LEU A 34 29.04 -5.14 -0.51
C LEU A 34 30.31 -4.34 -0.83
N ALA A 35 30.84 -4.53 -2.04
CA ALA A 35 31.96 -3.72 -2.53
C ALA A 35 31.47 -2.46 -3.28
N MET A 36 32.19 -1.36 -3.16
CA MET A 36 31.94 -0.16 -3.96
C MET A 36 31.99 -0.51 -5.46
N ARG A 37 31.04 0.02 -6.23
CA ARG A 37 30.83 -0.25 -7.67
C ARG A 37 30.48 -1.69 -8.03
N GLU A 38 30.19 -2.54 -7.05
CA GLU A 38 29.65 -3.87 -7.31
C GLU A 38 28.27 -3.74 -7.95
N GLU A 39 28.04 -4.49 -9.04
CA GLU A 39 26.71 -4.62 -9.63
C GLU A 39 25.96 -5.77 -8.95
N VAL A 40 24.77 -5.48 -8.46
CA VAL A 40 23.91 -6.41 -7.73
C VAL A 40 22.50 -6.43 -8.32
N ASN A 41 21.87 -7.59 -8.29
CA ASN A 41 20.45 -7.70 -8.55
C ASN A 41 19.69 -7.38 -7.26
N VAL A 42 18.64 -6.57 -7.40
CA VAL A 42 17.77 -6.18 -6.29
C VAL A 42 16.32 -6.42 -6.65
N ASP A 43 15.64 -7.23 -5.86
CA ASP A 43 14.21 -7.46 -5.94
C ASP A 43 13.47 -6.41 -5.13
N ILE A 44 12.69 -5.58 -5.80
CA ILE A 44 11.85 -4.53 -5.20
C ILE A 44 10.41 -5.02 -5.20
N ASP A 45 9.83 -5.14 -4.02
CA ASP A 45 8.42 -5.49 -3.85
C ASP A 45 7.54 -4.24 -3.87
N LEU A 46 6.66 -4.13 -4.88
CA LEU A 46 5.68 -3.05 -5.00
C LEU A 46 4.29 -3.62 -4.66
N PRO A 47 3.70 -3.27 -3.50
CA PRO A 47 2.39 -3.77 -3.08
C PRO A 47 1.32 -3.58 -4.15
N GLY A 48 0.71 -4.68 -4.60
CA GLY A 48 -0.31 -4.69 -5.65
C GLY A 48 0.21 -4.58 -7.10
N TYR A 49 1.52 -4.49 -7.30
CA TYR A 49 2.18 -4.50 -8.62
C TYR A 49 3.18 -5.66 -8.78
N GLY A 50 3.50 -6.35 -7.69
CA GLY A 50 4.40 -7.51 -7.68
C GLY A 50 5.85 -7.13 -7.45
N THR A 51 6.74 -8.10 -7.66
CA THR A 51 8.18 -7.96 -7.44
C THR A 51 8.91 -7.71 -8.75
N TYR A 52 9.79 -6.70 -8.78
CA TYR A 52 10.61 -6.33 -9.92
C TYR A 52 12.09 -6.51 -9.58
N SER A 53 12.83 -7.24 -10.42
CA SER A 53 14.28 -7.42 -10.25
C SER A 53 15.03 -6.38 -11.07
N VAL A 54 15.78 -5.49 -10.42
CA VAL A 54 16.56 -4.42 -11.06
C VAL A 54 18.06 -4.67 -10.90
N ILE A 55 18.85 -4.18 -11.85
CA ILE A 55 20.32 -4.15 -11.75
C ILE A 55 20.71 -2.81 -11.15
N ALA A 56 21.47 -2.82 -10.06
CA ALA A 56 21.95 -1.63 -9.38
C ALA A 56 23.45 -1.71 -9.07
N GLU A 57 24.12 -0.56 -9.04
CA GLU A 57 25.53 -0.43 -8.71
C GLU A 57 25.70 0.19 -7.32
N VAL A 58 26.58 -0.36 -6.49
CA VAL A 58 26.88 0.21 -5.16
C VAL A 58 27.58 1.57 -5.30
N ALA A 59 26.86 2.64 -4.98
CA ALA A 59 27.34 4.02 -5.09
C ALA A 59 27.88 4.57 -3.77
N HIS A 60 27.41 4.05 -2.63
CA HIS A 60 27.83 4.49 -1.30
C HIS A 60 27.70 3.36 -0.27
N ILE A 61 28.60 3.29 0.70
CA ILE A 61 28.54 2.35 1.83
C ILE A 61 28.59 3.14 3.13
N SER A 62 27.69 2.81 4.05
CA SER A 62 27.56 3.41 5.37
C SER A 62 27.47 2.32 6.45
N PRO A 63 27.65 2.65 7.74
CA PRO A 63 27.42 1.69 8.82
C PRO A 63 26.00 1.12 8.88
N ALA A 64 25.00 1.80 8.30
CA ALA A 64 23.61 1.37 8.29
C ALA A 64 23.22 0.53 7.07
N GLY A 65 24.09 0.42 6.06
CA GLY A 65 23.80 -0.27 4.80
C GLY A 65 24.47 0.39 3.59
N ALA A 66 23.96 0.08 2.39
CA ALA A 66 24.51 0.56 1.13
C ALA A 66 23.49 1.38 0.33
N GLY A 67 23.94 2.50 -0.23
CA GLY A 67 23.25 3.26 -1.27
C GLY A 67 23.63 2.72 -2.64
N LEU A 68 22.63 2.36 -3.43
CA LEU A 68 22.73 1.78 -4.76
C LEU A 68 22.19 2.77 -5.80
N HIS A 69 22.73 2.75 -7.01
CA HIS A 69 22.18 3.46 -8.17
C HIS A 69 21.61 2.44 -9.15
N ILE A 70 20.32 2.54 -9.46
CA ILE A 70 19.61 1.64 -10.36
C ILE A 70 20.07 1.92 -11.80
N LYS A 71 20.74 0.93 -12.41
CA LYS A 71 21.30 1.01 -13.78
C LYS A 71 20.29 0.57 -14.82
N ALA A 72 19.53 -0.49 -14.51
CA ALA A 72 18.54 -1.06 -15.41
C ALA A 72 17.39 -1.71 -14.64
N GLY A 73 16.18 -1.61 -15.17
CA GLY A 73 15.00 -2.33 -14.69
C GLY A 73 14.28 -3.03 -15.84
N PRO A 74 13.43 -4.02 -15.55
CA PRO A 74 12.67 -4.72 -16.57
C PRO A 74 11.61 -3.80 -17.19
N PRO A 75 11.08 -4.14 -18.37
CA PRO A 75 9.97 -3.41 -18.98
C PRO A 75 8.80 -3.24 -17.99
N GLY A 76 8.23 -2.04 -17.94
CA GLY A 76 7.09 -1.72 -17.06
C GLY A 76 7.45 -1.32 -15.62
N PHE A 77 8.70 -1.50 -15.16
CA PHE A 77 9.09 -1.14 -13.79
C PHE A 77 8.81 0.34 -13.44
N GLN A 78 9.25 1.28 -14.29
CA GLN A 78 9.04 2.71 -14.05
C GLN A 78 7.55 3.10 -14.07
N GLN A 79 6.76 2.44 -14.91
CA GLN A 79 5.31 2.66 -15.00
C GLN A 79 4.62 2.15 -13.73
N ALA A 80 5.01 0.97 -13.24
CA ALA A 80 4.50 0.41 -11.99
C ALA A 80 4.87 1.28 -10.79
N LEU A 81 6.12 1.75 -10.72
CA LEU A 81 6.58 2.66 -9.67
C LEU A 81 5.77 3.97 -9.64
N THR A 82 5.60 4.59 -10.81
CA THR A 82 4.80 5.82 -10.96
C THR A 82 3.35 5.59 -10.59
N ALA A 83 2.75 4.50 -11.07
CA ALA A 83 1.36 4.18 -10.77
C ALA A 83 1.15 3.90 -9.28
N TYR A 84 2.12 3.25 -8.62
CA TYR A 84 2.09 3.03 -7.19
C TYR A 84 2.17 4.34 -6.40
N LEU A 85 3.03 5.29 -6.78
CA LEU A 85 3.09 6.62 -6.15
C LEU A 85 1.79 7.40 -6.30
N LEU A 86 1.22 7.43 -7.50
CA LEU A 86 -0.08 8.07 -7.74
C LEU A 86 -1.17 7.45 -6.87
N ARG A 87 -1.16 6.12 -6.74
CA ARG A 87 -2.08 5.38 -5.86
C ARG A 87 -1.89 5.77 -4.40
N LEU A 88 -0.66 5.83 -3.90
CA LEU A 88 -0.38 6.27 -2.52
C LEU A 88 -0.87 7.70 -2.26
N GLY A 89 -0.67 8.62 -3.21
CA GLY A 89 -1.21 9.98 -3.12
C GLY A 89 -2.74 10.03 -3.08
N LYS A 90 -3.43 9.12 -3.76
CA LYS A 90 -4.89 8.99 -3.63
C LYS A 90 -5.30 8.43 -2.26
N ARG A 91 -4.58 7.43 -1.73
CA ARG A 91 -4.89 6.78 -0.45
C ARG A 91 -4.85 7.76 0.73
N THR A 92 -3.94 8.74 0.73
CA THR A 92 -3.83 9.72 1.82
C THR A 92 -5.05 10.64 1.96
N HIS A 93 -5.90 10.70 0.93
CA HIS A 93 -7.15 11.45 0.93
C HIS A 93 -8.40 10.55 1.06
N ALA A 94 -8.19 9.25 1.28
CA ALA A 94 -9.24 8.26 1.31
C ALA A 94 -9.40 7.68 2.72
N THR A 95 -10.65 7.61 3.17
CA THR A 95 -11.02 7.11 4.49
C THR A 95 -11.59 5.69 4.37
N VAL A 96 -11.12 4.80 5.22
CA VAL A 96 -11.64 3.43 5.38
C VAL A 96 -12.16 3.26 6.80
N PHE A 97 -13.40 2.81 6.93
CA PHE A 97 -13.99 2.45 8.22
C PHE A 97 -13.66 1.00 8.56
N VAL A 98 -13.08 0.74 9.73
CA VAL A 98 -12.56 -0.57 10.09
C VAL A 98 -12.96 -0.95 11.51
N ASP A 99 -13.64 -2.10 11.63
CA ASP A 99 -14.10 -2.62 12.92
C ASP A 99 -12.94 -3.29 13.70
N HIS A 100 -12.20 -4.16 13.03
CA HIS A 100 -11.28 -5.12 13.67
C HIS A 100 -9.82 -4.64 13.72
N GLU A 101 -9.17 -4.78 14.89
CA GLU A 101 -7.86 -4.17 15.19
C GLU A 101 -6.69 -4.62 14.29
N PRO A 102 -6.52 -5.91 13.94
CA PRO A 102 -5.52 -6.35 12.97
C PRO A 102 -5.60 -5.63 11.64
N TRP A 103 -6.80 -5.27 11.17
CA TRP A 103 -6.97 -4.59 9.90
C TRP A 103 -6.70 -3.08 10.00
N ARG A 104 -6.88 -2.46 11.16
CA ARG A 104 -6.61 -1.02 11.34
C ARG A 104 -5.16 -0.68 11.10
N GLY A 105 -4.25 -1.49 11.66
CA GLY A 105 -2.80 -1.33 11.44
C GLY A 105 -2.45 -1.49 9.97
N VAL A 106 -2.86 -2.60 9.36
CA VAL A 106 -2.60 -2.93 7.95
C VAL A 106 -3.10 -1.84 6.98
N VAL A 107 -4.32 -1.37 7.14
CA VAL A 107 -4.92 -0.36 6.24
C VAL A 107 -4.25 1.00 6.43
N ARG A 108 -3.90 1.37 7.67
CA ARG A 108 -3.14 2.58 7.97
C ARG A 108 -1.74 2.51 7.37
N ASP A 109 -1.06 1.39 7.55
CA ASP A 109 0.28 1.14 6.99
C ASP A 109 0.26 1.14 5.47
N ALA A 110 -0.86 0.80 4.82
CA ALA A 110 -1.05 0.93 3.39
C ALA A 110 -1.28 2.38 2.91
N GLY A 111 -1.43 3.35 3.82
CA GLY A 111 -1.52 4.79 3.52
C GLY A 111 -2.92 5.38 3.52
N TYR A 112 -3.94 4.65 3.98
CA TYR A 112 -5.30 5.18 4.12
C TYR A 112 -5.50 5.90 5.45
N ALA A 113 -6.42 6.86 5.48
CA ALA A 113 -7.01 7.32 6.73
C ALA A 113 -7.94 6.22 7.28
N VAL A 114 -7.77 5.85 8.55
CA VAL A 114 -8.57 4.80 9.18
C VAL A 114 -9.45 5.40 10.26
N GLN A 115 -10.76 5.15 10.17
CA GLN A 115 -11.73 5.48 11.20
C GLN A 115 -12.33 4.21 11.81
N PRO A 116 -12.70 4.22 13.11
CA PRO A 116 -13.46 3.13 13.70
C PRO A 116 -14.77 2.93 12.94
N LEU A 117 -15.18 1.68 12.72
CA LEU A 117 -16.46 1.40 12.08
C LEU A 117 -17.61 1.84 13.01
N PRO A 118 -18.43 2.84 12.65
CA PRO A 118 -19.60 3.22 13.43
C PRO A 118 -20.67 2.12 13.39
N PRO A 119 -21.65 2.12 14.30
CA PRO A 119 -22.83 1.26 14.13
C PRO A 119 -23.55 1.60 12.81
N PRO A 120 -24.24 0.63 12.18
CA PRO A 120 -24.87 0.84 10.87
C PRO A 120 -25.81 2.05 10.80
N SER A 121 -26.52 2.35 11.89
CA SER A 121 -27.43 3.49 11.99
C SER A 121 -26.75 4.87 11.87
N ARG A 122 -25.45 4.95 12.17
CA ARG A 122 -24.64 6.18 12.10
C ARG A 122 -23.82 6.28 10.82
N LEU A 123 -23.71 5.19 10.06
CA LEU A 123 -22.87 5.13 8.88
C LEU A 123 -23.31 6.13 7.80
N VAL A 124 -24.62 6.35 7.68
CA VAL A 124 -25.24 7.31 6.75
C VAL A 124 -24.69 8.73 6.93
N GLU A 125 -24.50 9.16 8.18
CA GLU A 125 -24.03 10.51 8.52
C GLU A 125 -22.57 10.72 8.12
N LEU A 126 -21.78 9.64 8.04
CA LEU A 126 -20.34 9.66 7.84
C LEU A 126 -19.92 9.41 6.39
N ILE A 127 -20.72 8.66 5.63
CA ILE A 127 -20.44 8.35 4.21
C ILE A 127 -20.82 9.50 3.26
N GLY A 128 -21.58 10.49 3.75
CA GLY A 128 -21.78 11.75 3.03
C GLY A 128 -20.47 12.51 2.75
N ASP A 129 -19.37 12.14 3.41
CA ASP A 129 -18.02 12.61 3.09
C ASP A 129 -17.47 11.90 1.84
N ALA A 130 -17.15 12.68 0.81
CA ALA A 130 -16.63 12.19 -0.47
C ALA A 130 -15.32 11.38 -0.36
N THR A 131 -14.66 11.41 0.80
CA THR A 131 -13.41 10.67 1.07
C THR A 131 -13.59 9.21 1.45
N ALA A 132 -14.80 8.76 1.83
CA ALA A 132 -15.02 7.37 2.27
C ALA A 132 -14.92 6.38 1.10
N VAL A 133 -13.93 5.50 1.08
CA VAL A 133 -13.71 4.56 -0.04
C VAL A 133 -14.03 3.10 0.30
N GLY A 134 -14.25 2.79 1.57
CA GLY A 134 -14.64 1.44 1.96
C GLY A 134 -14.95 1.24 3.44
N ILE A 135 -15.65 0.15 3.70
CA ILE A 135 -15.96 -0.38 5.01
C ILE A 135 -15.38 -1.78 5.09
N LEU A 136 -14.47 -2.02 6.03
CA LEU A 136 -14.02 -3.37 6.38
C LEU A 136 -14.82 -3.86 7.58
N ALA A 137 -15.72 -4.80 7.33
CA ALA A 137 -16.58 -5.40 8.33
C ALA A 137 -16.36 -6.92 8.39
N PRO A 138 -16.33 -7.52 9.58
CA PRO A 138 -16.41 -8.96 9.75
C PRO A 138 -17.59 -9.56 8.96
N GLU A 139 -17.41 -10.77 8.43
CA GLU A 139 -18.39 -11.43 7.57
C GLU A 139 -19.79 -11.57 8.21
N ASP A 140 -19.86 -11.80 9.52
CA ASP A 140 -21.10 -11.97 10.28
C ASP A 140 -21.92 -10.67 10.43
N ILE A 141 -21.28 -9.50 10.29
CA ILE A 141 -21.96 -8.19 10.36
C ILE A 141 -21.96 -7.43 9.04
N ALA A 142 -21.20 -7.86 8.03
CA ALA A 142 -21.08 -7.18 6.74
C ALA A 142 -22.43 -6.92 6.05
N GLU A 143 -23.36 -7.89 6.13
CA GLU A 143 -24.68 -7.77 5.53
C GLU A 143 -25.54 -6.68 6.19
N GLN A 144 -25.33 -6.41 7.49
CA GLN A 144 -26.03 -5.33 8.18
C GLN A 144 -25.61 -3.96 7.62
N TYR A 145 -24.32 -3.81 7.29
CA TYR A 145 -23.79 -2.59 6.68
C TYR A 145 -24.22 -2.42 5.23
N ARG A 146 -24.27 -3.51 4.43
CA ARG A 146 -24.81 -3.46 3.06
C ARG A 146 -26.27 -3.02 3.04
N ASN A 147 -27.08 -3.60 3.93
CA ASN A 147 -28.48 -3.20 4.06
C ASN A 147 -28.62 -1.72 4.48
N ALA A 148 -27.78 -1.25 5.40
CA ALA A 148 -27.77 0.16 5.80
C ALA A 148 -27.43 1.11 4.64
N LEU A 149 -26.50 0.71 3.77
CA LEU A 149 -26.13 1.45 2.55
C LEU A 149 -27.21 1.40 1.46
N GLY A 150 -27.92 0.27 1.34
CA GLY A 150 -29.05 0.12 0.41
C GLY A 150 -30.12 1.20 0.57
N PHE A 151 -30.35 1.68 1.80
CA PHE A 151 -31.28 2.79 2.06
C PHE A 151 -30.82 4.13 1.47
N LEU A 152 -29.55 4.27 1.10
CA LEU A 152 -28.97 5.45 0.47
C LEU A 152 -28.89 5.33 -1.05
N GLY A 153 -29.36 4.22 -1.62
CA GLY A 153 -29.22 3.93 -3.05
C GLY A 153 -27.82 3.47 -3.46
N ASP A 154 -26.95 3.19 -2.48
CA ASP A 154 -25.70 2.46 -2.71
C ASP A 154 -25.99 0.96 -2.74
N ASP A 155 -25.41 0.24 -3.68
CA ASP A 155 -25.60 -1.21 -3.86
C ASP A 155 -24.82 -2.06 -2.85
N GLY A 156 -24.29 -1.43 -1.80
CA GLY A 156 -23.46 -2.06 -0.79
C GLY A 156 -22.03 -2.29 -1.26
N THR A 157 -21.63 -1.74 -2.41
CA THR A 157 -20.30 -1.94 -2.96
C THR A 157 -19.22 -1.44 -2.03
N LEU A 158 -19.45 -0.41 -1.20
CA LEU A 158 -18.44 0.06 -0.24
C LEU A 158 -18.06 -0.99 0.82
N VAL A 159 -18.87 -2.02 1.06
CA VAL A 159 -18.61 -3.04 2.11
C VAL A 159 -17.73 -4.17 1.57
N ILE A 160 -16.57 -4.33 2.20
CA ILE A 160 -15.68 -5.48 2.01
C ILE A 160 -15.79 -6.34 3.27
N ALA A 161 -16.39 -7.52 3.11
CA ALA A 161 -16.42 -8.53 4.16
C ALA A 161 -15.01 -9.08 4.37
N VAL A 162 -14.55 -9.08 5.61
CA VAL A 162 -13.25 -9.63 5.99
C VAL A 162 -13.40 -10.86 6.88
N HIS A 163 -12.56 -11.87 6.64
CA HIS A 163 -12.53 -13.09 7.45
C HIS A 163 -11.13 -13.33 8.04
N ALA A 164 -11.06 -14.18 9.07
CA ALA A 164 -9.80 -14.58 9.65
C ALA A 164 -8.92 -15.29 8.60
N GLY A 165 -7.64 -14.93 8.56
CA GLY A 165 -6.67 -15.52 7.61
C GLY A 165 -6.79 -15.03 6.16
N GLN A 166 -7.66 -14.07 5.85
CA GLN A 166 -7.69 -13.46 4.52
C GLN A 166 -6.36 -12.79 4.21
N ALA A 167 -5.90 -12.93 2.96
CA ALA A 167 -4.66 -12.30 2.53
C ALA A 167 -4.82 -10.76 2.52
N VAL A 168 -3.86 -10.06 3.12
CA VAL A 168 -3.81 -8.59 3.15
C VAL A 168 -3.86 -7.99 1.74
N GLY A 169 -3.16 -8.62 0.80
CA GLY A 169 -3.12 -8.18 -0.60
C GLY A 169 -4.50 -8.13 -1.26
N ASP A 170 -5.40 -9.07 -0.94
CA ASP A 170 -6.73 -9.13 -1.54
C ASP A 170 -7.61 -7.98 -1.04
N VAL A 171 -7.56 -7.70 0.26
CA VAL A 171 -8.31 -6.60 0.87
C VAL A 171 -7.83 -5.25 0.35
N LEU A 172 -6.51 -5.05 0.26
CA LEU A 172 -5.95 -3.80 -0.29
C LEU A 172 -6.28 -3.63 -1.77
N THR A 173 -6.28 -4.72 -2.54
CA THR A 173 -6.67 -4.70 -3.96
C THR A 173 -8.14 -4.30 -4.12
N ALA A 174 -9.02 -4.82 -3.27
CA ALA A 174 -10.44 -4.46 -3.27
C ALA A 174 -10.67 -2.99 -2.87
N LEU A 175 -9.92 -2.47 -1.91
CA LEU A 175 -9.95 -1.05 -1.54
C LEU A 175 -9.41 -0.14 -2.66
N ASP A 176 -8.33 -0.54 -3.32
CA ASP A 176 -7.75 0.20 -4.44
C ASP A 176 -8.71 0.27 -5.63
N ALA A 177 -9.45 -0.80 -5.92
CA ALA A 177 -10.45 -0.78 -6.99
C ALA A 177 -11.50 0.32 -6.75
N LYS A 178 -12.01 0.42 -5.53
CA LYS A 178 -12.99 1.45 -5.12
C LYS A 178 -12.43 2.86 -5.18
N LEU A 179 -11.13 3.00 -4.89
CA LEU A 179 -10.41 4.27 -4.99
C LEU A 179 -10.25 4.75 -6.44
N LEU A 180 -10.27 3.84 -7.42
CA LEU A 180 -10.15 4.17 -8.84
C LEU A 180 -11.50 4.49 -9.50
N ASP A 181 -12.61 3.98 -8.96
CA ASP A 181 -13.96 4.23 -9.45
C ASP A 181 -14.53 5.61 -9.02
N ARG A 182 -13.79 6.34 -8.17
CA ARG A 182 -14.10 7.70 -7.70
C ARG A 182 -13.21 8.76 -8.35
#